data_AF-A0A174F2I3-F1
#
_entry.id   AF-A0A174F2I3-F1
#
_cell.length_a   1.000
_cell.length_b   1.000
_cell.length_c   1.000
_cell.angle_alpha   90.00
_cell.angle_beta   90.00
_cell.angle_gamma   90.00
#
_symmetry.space_group_name_H-M   'P 1'
#
loop_
_entity.id
_entity.type
_entity.pdbx_description
1 polymer ?
#
loop_
_entity_poly.entity_id
_entity_poly.type
_entity_poly.pdbx_seq_one_letter_code
_entity_poly.pdbx_strand_id
1 'polypeptide(L)'
;MKKILLLFSICLIPMLGYAQTDENGKERVYIDYFSRPGTISNILAEALRNKVIEGIQKMDRVELIDVDSNEALKTEAKRRQEASAMGDAVCRSEVMTTLGAQYLIQGNITSMQGVKKTDSKGKTYYQGSVSYTLKIVDPSNGTLKGTQTFTHEGLTGNIGDTPDEAIIKTLDYVVISMDDFVDEYFKMKGTIVQIESTKKDKAQTVYIDLGTKRGVQKGQKFIVYIEMDIAGELSLKEVGRLNVKEVLSGTRSLCTVSKGGEEIMKASKEEKKLIILSRKNTFLGGLGL
;
A
#
# COMPACT_ATOMS: atom_id res chain seq x y z
N MET A 1 -16.93 -0.02 -67.60
CA MET A 1 -17.06 0.82 -66.38
C MET A 1 -17.74 -0.01 -65.29
N LYS A 2 -16.98 -0.65 -64.41
CA LYS A 2 -17.49 -1.36 -63.23
C LYS A 2 -16.73 -0.83 -62.01
N LYS A 3 -17.47 -0.22 -61.09
CA LYS A 3 -16.96 0.43 -59.87
C LYS A 3 -16.45 -0.65 -58.91
N ILE A 4 -15.18 -0.57 -58.51
CA ILE A 4 -14.60 -1.38 -57.43
C ILE A 4 -15.03 -0.71 -56.11
N LEU A 5 -15.86 -1.41 -55.33
CA LEU A 5 -16.26 -1.00 -53.99
C LEU A 5 -15.18 -1.49 -53.01
N LEU A 6 -14.41 -0.55 -52.46
CA LEU A 6 -13.39 -0.82 -51.45
C LEU A 6 -14.07 -0.87 -50.07
N LEU A 7 -14.27 -2.06 -49.51
CA LEU A 7 -14.71 -2.23 -48.12
C LEU A 7 -13.49 -2.05 -47.19
N PHE A 8 -13.42 -0.91 -46.51
CA PHE A 8 -12.55 -0.71 -45.35
C PHE A 8 -13.11 -1.49 -44.16
N SER A 9 -12.58 -2.69 -43.92
CA SER A 9 -12.78 -3.42 -42.67
C SER A 9 -11.94 -2.78 -41.57
N ILE A 10 -12.50 -1.81 -40.85
CA ILE A 10 -11.90 -1.26 -39.62
C ILE A 10 -12.00 -2.36 -38.56
N CYS A 11 -10.90 -3.08 -38.36
CA CYS A 11 -10.74 -4.02 -37.26
C CYS A 11 -10.64 -3.20 -35.96
N LEU A 12 -11.76 -3.03 -35.26
CA LEU A 12 -11.77 -2.54 -33.88
C LEU A 12 -11.12 -3.63 -33.00
N ILE A 13 -9.82 -3.48 -32.74
CA ILE A 13 -9.16 -4.20 -31.66
C ILE A 13 -9.65 -3.53 -30.37
N PRO A 14 -10.37 -4.22 -29.47
CA PRO A 14 -10.59 -3.69 -28.14
C PRO A 14 -9.22 -3.59 -27.47
N MET A 15 -8.72 -2.36 -27.32
CA MET A 15 -7.64 -2.06 -26.39
C MET A 15 -8.14 -2.47 -25.01
N LEU A 16 -7.76 -3.67 -24.58
CA LEU A 16 -7.75 -4.03 -23.17
C LEU A 16 -6.91 -2.96 -22.48
N GLY A 17 -7.58 -2.08 -21.74
CA GLY A 17 -6.96 -1.08 -20.90
C GLY A 17 -6.14 -1.78 -19.83
N TYR A 18 -4.90 -2.12 -20.15
CA TYR A 18 -3.88 -2.16 -19.14
C TYR A 18 -3.80 -0.74 -18.61
N ALA A 19 -4.32 -0.54 -17.39
CA ALA A 19 -4.07 0.64 -16.60
C ALA A 19 -2.61 1.02 -16.79
N GLN A 20 -2.36 2.22 -17.29
CA GLN A 20 -1.01 2.71 -17.52
C GLN A 20 -0.33 2.78 -16.16
N THR A 21 0.37 1.71 -15.78
CA THR A 21 1.46 1.82 -14.82
C THR A 21 2.44 2.79 -15.45
N ASP A 22 2.49 3.99 -14.88
CA ASP A 22 3.42 5.07 -15.18
C ASP A 22 4.85 4.52 -15.38
N GLU A 23 5.71 5.23 -16.14
CA GLU A 23 7.09 4.81 -16.44
C GLU A 23 7.96 4.55 -15.17
N ASN A 24 7.46 4.98 -14.01
CA ASN A 24 8.05 4.79 -12.68
C ASN A 24 7.63 3.49 -11.98
N GLY A 25 6.56 2.82 -12.41
CA GLY A 25 6.13 1.54 -11.84
C GLY A 25 5.48 1.61 -10.44
N LYS A 26 5.14 2.80 -9.94
CA LYS A 26 4.34 2.98 -8.73
C LYS A 26 2.89 3.27 -9.12
N GLU A 27 1.96 2.80 -8.32
CA GLU A 27 0.55 3.13 -8.48
C GLU A 27 0.32 4.58 -8.02
N ARG A 28 -0.44 5.36 -8.80
CA ARG A 28 -0.81 6.74 -8.47
C ARG A 28 -2.03 6.73 -7.55
N VAL A 29 -1.84 7.10 -6.29
CA VAL A 29 -2.84 6.92 -5.23
C VAL A 29 -3.17 8.27 -4.60
N TYR A 30 -4.46 8.61 -4.56
CA TYR A 30 -4.94 9.81 -3.89
C TYR A 30 -5.36 9.47 -2.47
N ILE A 31 -5.23 10.42 -1.54
CA ILE A 31 -5.72 10.26 -0.16
C ILE A 31 -6.73 11.36 0.18
N ASP A 32 -7.96 10.96 0.45
CA ASP A 32 -9.06 11.87 0.76
C ASP A 32 -8.98 12.41 2.21
N TYR A 33 -9.83 13.39 2.52
CA TYR A 33 -10.13 13.76 3.89
C TYR A 33 -10.81 12.60 4.61
N PHE A 34 -10.56 12.50 5.92
CA PHE A 34 -11.12 11.42 6.72
C PHE A 34 -12.49 11.83 7.26
N SER A 35 -13.51 11.00 6.99
CA SER A 35 -14.82 11.15 7.59
C SER A 35 -14.77 10.86 9.09
N ARG A 36 -15.56 11.59 9.89
CA ARG A 36 -15.55 11.49 11.35
C ARG A 36 -16.90 11.85 11.97
N PRO A 37 -17.21 11.33 13.16
CA PRO A 37 -18.24 11.89 14.03
C PRO A 37 -17.97 13.37 14.35
N GLY A 38 -19.05 14.14 14.54
CA GLY A 38 -18.98 15.56 14.90
C GLY A 38 -18.28 15.83 16.24
N THR A 39 -18.21 14.82 17.11
CA THR A 39 -17.54 14.88 18.42
C THR A 39 -16.02 14.87 18.36
N ILE A 40 -15.42 14.41 17.26
CA ILE A 40 -13.97 14.38 17.07
C ILE A 40 -13.55 15.70 16.42
N SER A 41 -12.59 16.43 16.98
CA SER A 41 -12.19 17.72 16.39
C SER A 41 -11.53 17.55 15.01
N ASN A 42 -11.59 18.59 14.18
CA ASN A 42 -10.91 18.58 12.88
C ASN A 42 -9.39 18.44 13.04
N ILE A 43 -8.83 19.05 14.08
CA ILE A 43 -7.40 19.01 14.38
C ILE A 43 -6.93 17.56 14.62
N LEU A 44 -7.68 16.78 15.42
CA LEU A 44 -7.33 15.39 15.69
C LEU A 44 -7.47 14.51 14.44
N ALA A 45 -8.51 14.76 13.63
CA ALA A 45 -8.72 14.02 12.40
C ALA A 45 -7.61 14.27 11.36
N GLU A 46 -7.20 15.52 11.19
CA GLU A 46 -6.07 15.88 10.33
C GLU A 46 -4.74 15.33 10.88
N ALA A 47 -4.55 15.32 12.20
CA ALA A 47 -3.37 14.70 12.80
C ALA A 47 -3.27 13.20 12.47
N LEU A 48 -4.38 12.46 12.56
CA LEU A 48 -4.43 11.05 12.16
C LEU A 48 -4.16 10.89 10.66
N ARG A 49 -4.80 11.70 9.81
CA ARG A 49 -4.62 11.67 8.37
C ARG A 49 -3.15 11.90 7.98
N ASN A 50 -2.50 12.89 8.58
CA ASN A 50 -1.09 13.19 8.33
C ASN A 50 -0.17 12.03 8.74
N LYS A 51 -0.48 11.32 9.83
CA LYS A 51 0.27 10.13 10.24
C LYS A 51 0.07 8.94 9.29
N VAL A 52 -1.12 8.80 8.70
CA VAL A 52 -1.36 7.84 7.61
C VAL A 52 -0.54 8.22 6.37
N ILE A 53 -0.53 9.49 5.97
CA ILE A 53 0.28 10.02 4.85
C ILE A 53 1.76 9.73 5.09
N GLU A 54 2.28 10.09 6.27
CA GLU A 54 3.66 9.87 6.68
C GLU A 54 4.06 8.39 6.52
N GLY A 55 3.25 7.48 7.06
CA GLY A 55 3.49 6.04 6.98
C GLY A 55 3.47 5.49 5.56
N ILE A 56 2.52 5.92 4.74
CA ILE A 56 2.43 5.48 3.34
C ILE A 56 3.63 6.00 2.52
N GLN A 57 3.98 7.28 2.67
CA GLN A 57 5.10 7.88 1.95
C GLN A 57 6.43 7.24 2.35
N LYS A 58 6.62 6.92 3.63
CA LYS A 58 7.83 6.26 4.13
C LYS A 58 8.10 4.92 3.44
N MET A 59 7.06 4.19 3.05
CA MET A 59 7.19 2.93 2.31
C MET A 59 7.59 3.12 0.85
N ASP A 60 7.42 4.31 0.29
CA ASP A 60 7.83 4.71 -1.06
C ASP A 60 7.32 3.76 -2.17
N ARG A 61 6.15 3.12 -1.99
CA ARG A 61 5.60 2.13 -2.95
C ARG A 61 4.56 2.68 -3.91
N VAL A 62 4.05 3.85 -3.61
CA VAL A 62 2.99 4.52 -4.37
C VAL A 62 3.40 5.97 -4.61
N GLU A 63 2.89 6.55 -5.69
CA GLU A 63 2.89 8.00 -5.84
C GLU A 63 1.67 8.54 -5.11
N LEU A 64 1.86 8.93 -3.83
CA LEU A 64 0.78 9.43 -2.98
C LEU A 64 0.52 10.91 -3.25
N ILE A 65 -0.72 11.25 -3.56
CA ILE A 65 -1.17 12.62 -3.85
C ILE A 65 -2.23 13.01 -2.83
N ASP A 66 -1.97 14.11 -2.12
CA ASP A 66 -2.91 14.71 -1.19
C ASP A 66 -4.00 15.47 -1.97
N VAL A 67 -5.27 15.20 -1.69
CA VAL A 67 -6.38 15.96 -2.31
C VAL A 67 -6.36 17.46 -1.95
N ASP A 68 -5.79 17.84 -0.79
CA ASP A 68 -5.69 19.22 -0.32
C ASP A 68 -4.61 20.03 -1.06
N SER A 69 -3.61 19.35 -1.66
CA SER A 69 -2.56 19.99 -2.46
C SER A 69 -2.95 20.17 -3.93
N ASN A 70 -4.10 19.64 -4.35
CA ASN A 70 -4.60 19.78 -5.71
C ASN A 70 -5.77 20.79 -5.77
N GLU A 71 -5.54 21.93 -6.43
CA GLU A 71 -6.51 23.04 -6.48
C GLU A 71 -7.87 22.64 -7.10
N ALA A 72 -7.89 21.75 -8.09
CA ALA A 72 -9.14 21.27 -8.68
C ALA A 72 -9.95 20.42 -7.69
N LEU A 73 -9.28 19.51 -6.97
CA LEU A 73 -9.91 18.67 -5.96
C LEU A 73 -10.33 19.44 -4.70
N LYS A 74 -9.56 20.46 -4.33
CA LYS A 74 -9.88 21.40 -3.24
C LYS A 74 -11.11 22.24 -3.57
N THR A 75 -11.20 22.73 -4.81
CA THR A 75 -12.37 23.48 -5.29
C THR A 75 -13.62 22.59 -5.30
N GLU A 76 -13.52 21.37 -5.82
CA GLU A 76 -14.62 20.41 -5.79
C GLU A 76 -15.04 20.03 -4.36
N ALA A 77 -14.08 19.88 -3.44
CA ALA A 77 -14.39 19.61 -2.03
C ALA A 77 -15.18 20.75 -1.38
N LYS A 78 -14.85 22.02 -1.69
CA LYS A 78 -15.60 23.20 -1.23
C LYS A 78 -17.01 23.24 -1.81
N ARG A 79 -17.16 22.99 -3.13
CA ARG A 79 -18.47 22.96 -3.80
C ARG A 79 -19.43 21.97 -3.13
N ARG A 80 -18.95 20.80 -2.69
CA ARG A 80 -19.79 19.79 -2.00
C ARG A 80 -20.27 20.18 -0.61
N GLN A 81 -19.73 21.23 0.00
CA GLN A 81 -20.29 21.80 1.22
C GLN A 81 -21.59 22.58 0.94
N GLU A 82 -21.89 22.86 -0.33
CA GLU A 82 -23.15 23.47 -0.77
C GLU A 82 -24.23 22.39 -0.92
N ALA A 83 -25.42 22.63 -0.36
CA ALA A 83 -26.52 21.66 -0.31
C ALA A 83 -26.98 21.17 -1.70
N SER A 84 -26.76 21.96 -2.75
CA SER A 84 -27.07 21.63 -4.15
C SER A 84 -26.14 20.58 -4.76
N ALA A 85 -24.95 20.38 -4.21
CA ALA A 85 -23.90 19.50 -4.75
C ALA A 85 -23.83 18.13 -4.05
N MET A 86 -24.57 17.93 -2.96
CA MET A 86 -24.51 16.69 -2.15
C MET A 86 -24.96 15.41 -2.91
N GLY A 87 -25.67 15.54 -4.04
CA GLY A 87 -26.11 14.43 -4.88
C GLY A 87 -25.20 14.09 -6.07
N ASP A 88 -24.13 14.84 -6.31
CA ASP A 88 -23.31 14.75 -7.51
C ASP A 88 -22.01 13.98 -7.26
N ALA A 89 -22.11 12.65 -7.16
CA ALA A 89 -20.98 11.74 -7.00
C ALA A 89 -20.06 11.70 -8.25
N VAL A 90 -20.60 12.04 -9.42
CA VAL A 90 -20.00 11.84 -10.75
C VAL A 90 -18.82 12.79 -10.98
N CYS A 91 -18.93 14.06 -10.61
CA CYS A 91 -17.90 15.07 -10.88
C CYS A 91 -16.55 14.80 -10.18
N ARG A 92 -16.54 14.33 -8.92
CA ARG A 92 -15.28 14.09 -8.17
C ARG A 92 -14.52 12.86 -8.69
N SER A 93 -15.24 11.79 -9.01
CA SER A 93 -14.68 10.60 -9.65
C SER A 93 -14.05 10.97 -11.00
N GLU A 94 -14.76 11.75 -11.82
CA GLU A 94 -14.26 12.23 -13.10
C GLU A 94 -13.01 13.12 -12.97
N VAL A 95 -12.96 14.04 -12.01
CA VAL A 95 -11.76 14.86 -11.74
C VAL A 95 -10.60 13.97 -11.31
N MET A 96 -10.81 13.00 -10.42
CA MET A 96 -9.77 12.07 -9.98
C MET A 96 -9.26 11.19 -11.13
N THR A 97 -10.16 10.64 -11.94
CA THR A 97 -9.79 9.84 -13.12
C THR A 97 -9.05 10.68 -14.16
N THR A 98 -9.47 11.94 -14.39
CA THR A 98 -8.80 12.87 -15.31
C THR A 98 -7.38 13.19 -14.84
N LEU A 99 -7.16 13.27 -13.53
CA LEU A 99 -5.84 13.48 -12.93
C LEU A 99 -5.00 12.19 -12.86
N GLY A 100 -5.49 11.09 -13.41
CA GLY A 100 -4.78 9.81 -13.49
C GLY A 100 -4.79 8.98 -12.21
N ALA A 101 -5.69 9.27 -11.25
CA ALA A 101 -5.82 8.48 -10.03
C ALA A 101 -6.16 7.03 -10.35
N GLN A 102 -5.26 6.10 -9.98
CA GLN A 102 -5.54 4.66 -10.07
C GLN A 102 -6.34 4.19 -8.86
N TYR A 103 -6.06 4.76 -7.69
CA TYR A 103 -6.80 4.45 -6.46
C TYR A 103 -7.00 5.69 -5.59
N LEU A 104 -8.06 5.66 -4.79
CA LEU A 104 -8.36 6.60 -3.74
C LEU A 104 -8.37 5.89 -2.38
N ILE A 105 -7.63 6.43 -1.42
CA ILE A 105 -7.67 6.05 -0.01
C ILE A 105 -8.70 6.93 0.69
N GLN A 106 -9.71 6.31 1.29
CA GLN A 106 -10.72 6.97 2.09
C GLN A 106 -10.61 6.51 3.54
N GLY A 107 -10.65 7.47 4.47
CA GLY A 107 -10.65 7.19 5.90
C GLY A 107 -12.01 7.40 6.54
N ASN A 108 -12.36 6.53 7.49
CA ASN A 108 -13.46 6.72 8.41
C ASN A 108 -12.98 6.53 9.84
N ILE A 109 -13.01 7.61 10.62
CA ILE A 109 -12.61 7.62 12.02
C ILE A 109 -13.81 7.21 12.85
N THR A 110 -13.71 6.09 13.55
CA THR A 110 -14.77 5.60 14.42
C THR A 110 -14.69 6.25 15.80
N SER A 111 -13.47 6.36 16.35
CA SER A 111 -13.25 6.92 17.69
C SER A 111 -11.85 7.47 17.88
N MET A 112 -11.73 8.55 18.65
CA MET A 112 -10.46 9.08 19.18
C MET A 112 -10.71 9.55 20.61
N GLN A 113 -10.15 8.85 21.59
CA GLN A 113 -10.45 9.07 23.01
C GLN A 113 -9.19 9.04 23.87
N GLY A 114 -9.07 9.98 24.80
CA GLY A 114 -8.13 9.89 25.92
C GLY A 114 -8.84 9.25 27.10
N VAL A 115 -8.61 7.96 27.32
CA VAL A 115 -9.23 7.20 28.41
C VAL A 115 -8.55 7.55 29.73
N LYS A 116 -9.30 8.14 30.66
CA LYS A 116 -8.78 8.47 31.99
C LYS A 116 -8.39 7.21 32.75
N LYS A 117 -7.20 7.22 33.35
CA LYS A 117 -6.64 6.16 34.18
C LYS A 117 -6.04 6.76 35.45
N THR A 118 -5.82 5.90 36.45
CA THR A 118 -5.17 6.25 37.71
C THR A 118 -4.07 5.25 37.97
N ASP A 119 -2.86 5.74 38.27
CA ASP A 119 -1.73 4.86 38.59
C ASP A 119 -1.82 4.33 40.04
N SER A 120 -0.89 3.45 40.41
CA SER A 120 -0.81 2.88 41.76
C SER A 120 -0.53 3.91 42.86
N LYS A 121 -0.16 5.14 42.50
CA LYS A 121 0.11 6.26 43.41
C LYS A 121 -1.06 7.26 43.47
N GLY A 122 -2.16 6.98 42.78
CA GLY A 122 -3.33 7.88 42.72
C GLY A 122 -3.19 9.03 41.72
N LYS A 123 -2.10 9.12 40.94
CA LYS A 123 -1.93 10.14 39.91
C LYS A 123 -2.84 9.80 38.73
N THR A 124 -3.62 10.78 38.28
CA THR A 124 -4.42 10.69 37.07
C THR A 124 -3.52 10.85 35.83
N TYR A 125 -3.75 10.00 34.82
CA TYR A 125 -3.19 10.14 33.48
C TYR A 125 -4.24 9.72 32.44
N TYR A 126 -3.96 9.95 31.16
CA TYR A 126 -4.82 9.51 30.06
C TYR A 126 -4.06 8.54 29.16
N GLN A 127 -4.77 7.55 28.63
CA GLN A 127 -4.25 6.62 27.63
C GLN A 127 -5.07 6.75 26.34
N GLY A 128 -4.40 6.95 25.21
CA GLY A 128 -5.09 7.10 23.94
C GLY A 128 -5.72 5.80 23.44
N SER A 129 -6.91 5.93 22.86
CA SER A 129 -7.60 4.88 22.10
C SER A 129 -8.08 5.50 20.78
N VAL A 130 -7.58 4.99 19.66
CA VAL A 130 -7.87 5.50 18.31
C VAL A 130 -8.30 4.34 17.42
N SER A 131 -9.46 4.47 16.78
CA SER A 131 -9.98 3.46 15.84
C SER A 131 -10.47 4.11 14.56
N TYR A 132 -10.05 3.56 13.43
CA TYR A 132 -10.35 4.07 12.10
C TYR A 132 -10.30 2.95 11.06
N THR A 133 -10.97 3.15 9.93
CA THR A 133 -10.97 2.23 8.79
C THR A 133 -10.44 2.95 7.56
N LEU A 134 -9.51 2.32 6.85
CA LEU A 134 -9.05 2.77 5.54
C LEU A 134 -9.63 1.87 4.45
N LYS A 135 -10.15 2.49 3.38
CA LYS A 135 -10.62 1.82 2.17
C LYS A 135 -9.81 2.29 0.97
N ILE A 136 -9.45 1.36 0.11
CA ILE A 136 -8.80 1.64 -1.18
C ILE A 136 -9.80 1.31 -2.27
N VAL A 137 -10.22 2.33 -3.03
CA VAL A 137 -11.21 2.20 -4.09
C VAL A 137 -10.63 2.63 -5.42
N ASP A 138 -11.01 1.95 -6.49
CA ASP A 138 -10.80 2.43 -7.85
C ASP A 138 -11.86 3.54 -8.11
N PRO A 139 -11.46 4.80 -8.30
CA PRO A 139 -12.40 5.90 -8.46
C PRO A 139 -13.19 5.82 -9.78
N SER A 140 -12.73 5.08 -10.79
CA SER A 140 -13.36 5.01 -12.11
C SER A 140 -14.62 4.14 -12.14
N ASN A 141 -14.68 3.12 -11.28
CA ASN A 141 -15.76 2.14 -11.26
C ASN A 141 -16.30 1.85 -9.85
N GLY A 142 -15.69 2.43 -8.81
CA GLY A 142 -16.09 2.26 -7.41
C GLY A 142 -15.72 0.91 -6.79
N THR A 143 -14.96 0.06 -7.48
CA THR A 143 -14.57 -1.25 -6.96
C THR A 143 -13.59 -1.12 -5.79
N LEU A 144 -13.69 -2.05 -4.83
CA LEU A 144 -12.87 -2.07 -3.63
C LEU A 144 -11.61 -2.91 -3.87
N LYS A 145 -10.43 -2.31 -3.80
CA LYS A 145 -9.14 -3.02 -3.75
C LYS A 145 -8.90 -3.63 -2.37
N GLY A 146 -9.28 -2.91 -1.31
CA GLY A 146 -9.03 -3.33 0.05
C GLY A 146 -9.73 -2.48 1.11
N THR A 147 -9.96 -3.07 2.27
CA THR A 147 -10.45 -2.37 3.46
C THR A 147 -9.77 -2.95 4.69
N GLN A 148 -9.33 -2.08 5.60
CA GLN A 148 -8.72 -2.50 6.86
C GLN A 148 -9.09 -1.55 7.99
N THR A 149 -9.49 -2.13 9.11
CA THR A 149 -9.75 -1.41 10.36
C THR A 149 -8.51 -1.50 11.25
N PHE A 150 -8.17 -0.38 11.87
CA PHE A 150 -7.07 -0.21 12.79
C PHE A 150 -7.61 0.23 14.13
N THR A 151 -7.07 -0.34 15.20
CA THR A 151 -7.34 0.06 16.57
C THR A 151 -6.02 0.15 17.32
N HIS A 152 -5.75 1.31 17.91
CA HIS A 152 -4.59 1.59 18.74
C HIS A 152 -5.07 1.92 20.14
N GLU A 153 -4.93 0.94 21.04
CA GLU A 153 -5.33 1.04 22.44
C GLU A 153 -4.50 0.06 23.27
N GLY A 154 -4.57 0.17 24.60
CA GLY A 154 -3.80 -0.71 25.50
C GLY A 154 -2.30 -0.62 25.19
N LEU A 155 -1.70 -1.72 24.72
CA LEU A 155 -0.26 -1.77 24.42
C LEU A 155 0.18 -0.82 23.30
N THR A 156 -0.72 -0.42 22.41
CA THR A 156 -0.46 0.55 21.34
C THR A 156 -1.14 1.90 21.61
N GLY A 157 -1.65 2.10 22.83
CA GLY A 157 -2.16 3.39 23.32
C GLY A 157 -1.13 4.09 24.19
N ASN A 158 -0.66 5.26 23.75
CA ASN A 158 0.33 6.05 24.50
C ASN A 158 -0.31 6.92 25.58
N ILE A 159 0.51 7.31 26.56
CA ILE A 159 0.09 8.05 27.75
C ILE A 159 0.36 9.56 27.60
N GLY A 160 -0.59 10.37 28.06
CA GLY A 160 -0.46 11.83 28.18
C GLY A 160 -1.05 12.35 29.49
N ASP A 161 -0.69 13.58 29.85
CA ASP A 161 -1.26 14.28 31.01
C ASP A 161 -2.65 14.87 30.68
N THR A 162 -2.97 15.01 29.38
CA THR A 162 -4.31 15.41 28.88
C THR A 162 -4.89 14.37 27.91
N PRO A 163 -6.23 14.36 27.68
CA PRO A 163 -6.84 13.45 26.70
C PRO A 163 -6.24 13.58 25.30
N ASP A 164 -6.13 14.82 24.79
CA ASP A 164 -5.65 15.11 23.43
C ASP A 164 -4.18 14.75 23.26
N GLU A 165 -3.34 15.02 24.28
CA GLU A 165 -1.93 14.62 24.25
C GLU A 165 -1.78 13.09 24.16
N ALA A 166 -2.57 12.34 24.92
CA ALA A 166 -2.56 10.88 24.88
C ALA A 166 -2.99 10.35 23.51
N ILE A 167 -4.00 10.97 22.89
CA ILE A 167 -4.44 10.67 21.52
C ILE A 167 -3.31 10.94 20.53
N ILE A 168 -2.74 12.14 20.52
CA ILE A 168 -1.70 12.54 19.55
C ILE A 168 -0.49 11.62 19.62
N LYS A 169 0.00 11.32 20.84
CA LYS A 169 1.11 10.36 21.01
C LYS A 169 0.74 8.96 20.51
N THR A 170 -0.51 8.54 20.65
CA THR A 170 -0.97 7.23 20.17
C THR A 170 -0.87 7.12 18.65
N LEU A 171 -0.98 8.23 17.93
CA LEU A 171 -0.89 8.25 16.47
C LEU A 171 0.49 7.88 15.93
N ASP A 172 1.55 7.84 16.74
CA ASP A 172 2.86 7.36 16.27
C ASP A 172 2.83 5.88 15.85
N TYR A 173 1.90 5.08 16.41
CA TYR A 173 1.67 3.69 15.98
C TYR A 173 0.96 3.59 14.62
N VAL A 174 0.30 4.65 14.17
CA VAL A 174 -0.36 4.68 12.85
C VAL A 174 0.69 4.58 11.75
N VAL A 175 1.80 5.31 11.87
CA VAL A 175 2.92 5.28 10.91
C VAL A 175 3.43 3.86 10.74
N ILE A 176 3.60 3.13 11.84
CA ILE A 176 4.07 1.73 11.85
C ILE A 176 3.04 0.81 11.19
N SER A 177 1.75 1.03 11.46
CA SER A 177 0.67 0.20 10.93
C SER A 177 0.49 0.37 9.42
N MET A 178 0.90 1.51 8.87
CA MET A 178 0.90 1.73 7.43
C MET A 178 1.92 0.88 6.68
N ASP A 179 3.02 0.45 7.33
CA ASP A 179 3.99 -0.45 6.71
C ASP A 179 3.29 -1.73 6.24
N ASP A 180 2.54 -2.39 7.12
CA ASP A 180 1.80 -3.63 6.81
C ASP A 180 0.61 -3.40 5.86
N PHE A 181 -0.06 -2.25 5.97
CA PHE A 181 -1.15 -1.85 5.06
C PHE A 181 -0.66 -1.70 3.62
N VAL A 182 0.43 -0.96 3.43
CA VAL A 182 1.04 -0.75 2.12
C VAL A 182 1.64 -2.06 1.59
N ASP A 183 2.24 -2.88 2.47
CA ASP A 183 2.70 -4.22 2.12
C ASP A 183 1.59 -5.13 1.60
N GLU A 184 0.38 -5.04 2.16
CA GLU A 184 -0.74 -5.88 1.75
C GLU A 184 -1.35 -5.42 0.42
N TYR A 185 -1.62 -4.12 0.28
CA TYR A 185 -2.42 -3.64 -0.84
C TYR A 185 -1.59 -3.08 -2.01
N PHE A 186 -0.32 -2.78 -1.80
CA PHE A 186 0.62 -2.29 -2.82
C PHE A 186 1.86 -3.20 -2.84
N LYS A 187 1.62 -4.50 -3.09
CA LYS A 187 2.64 -5.55 -3.14
C LYS A 187 3.61 -5.33 -4.29
N MET A 188 4.90 -5.47 -4.00
CA MET A 188 5.92 -5.54 -5.05
C MET A 188 5.99 -6.96 -5.60
N LYS A 189 5.93 -7.10 -6.92
CA LYS A 189 6.14 -8.34 -7.65
C LYS A 189 7.30 -8.18 -8.61
N GLY A 190 8.22 -9.13 -8.60
CA GLY A 190 9.39 -9.15 -9.48
C GLY A 190 9.89 -10.57 -9.72
N THR A 191 11.14 -10.69 -10.15
CA THR A 191 11.83 -11.96 -10.37
C THR A 191 13.27 -11.92 -9.85
N ILE A 192 13.79 -13.11 -9.51
CA ILE A 192 15.25 -13.32 -9.41
C ILE A 192 15.78 -13.43 -10.83
N VAL A 193 16.75 -12.58 -11.16
CA VAL A 193 17.34 -12.49 -12.52
C VAL A 193 18.69 -13.20 -12.63
N GLN A 194 19.41 -13.36 -11.51
CA GLN A 194 20.72 -14.01 -11.51
C GLN A 194 21.11 -14.43 -10.08
N ILE A 195 21.72 -15.60 -9.95
CA ILE A 195 22.44 -16.00 -8.73
C ILE A 195 23.83 -15.35 -8.74
N GLU A 196 24.14 -14.58 -7.70
CA GLU A 196 25.42 -13.86 -7.61
C GLU A 196 26.49 -14.72 -6.95
N SER A 197 26.18 -15.32 -5.79
CA SER A 197 27.12 -16.20 -5.10
C SER A 197 26.45 -17.46 -4.56
N THR A 198 27.27 -18.50 -4.37
CA THR A 198 26.83 -19.81 -3.93
C THR A 198 27.74 -20.35 -2.84
N LYS A 199 27.21 -21.27 -2.03
CA LYS A 199 27.97 -22.02 -1.03
C LYS A 199 27.41 -23.42 -0.93
N LYS A 200 28.23 -24.44 -1.22
CA LYS A 200 27.83 -25.87 -1.20
C LYS A 200 26.54 -26.11 -2.02
N ASP A 201 26.52 -25.65 -3.27
CA ASP A 201 25.36 -25.72 -4.18
C ASP A 201 24.07 -25.02 -3.67
N LYS A 202 24.18 -24.13 -2.69
CA LYS A 202 23.07 -23.29 -2.24
C LYS A 202 23.28 -21.85 -2.71
N ALA A 203 22.27 -21.24 -3.33
CA ALA A 203 22.27 -19.81 -3.58
C ALA A 203 22.43 -19.05 -2.25
N GLN A 204 23.38 -18.12 -2.18
CA GLN A 204 23.62 -17.28 -1.00
C GLN A 204 23.12 -15.86 -1.23
N THR A 205 23.36 -15.34 -2.43
CA THR A 205 22.96 -14.00 -2.84
C THR A 205 22.44 -14.04 -4.27
N VAL A 206 21.48 -13.16 -4.55
CA VAL A 206 20.79 -13.09 -5.84
C VAL A 206 20.53 -11.64 -6.22
N TYR A 207 20.55 -11.36 -7.52
CA TYR A 207 20.02 -10.12 -8.08
C TYR A 207 18.52 -10.26 -8.36
N ILE A 208 17.78 -9.18 -8.15
CA ILE A 208 16.35 -9.09 -8.47
C ILE A 208 16.05 -7.90 -9.39
N ASP A 209 14.99 -7.95 -10.17
CA ASP A 209 14.56 -6.90 -11.11
C ASP A 209 13.76 -5.74 -10.46
N LEU A 210 13.88 -5.57 -9.15
CA LEU A 210 13.25 -4.49 -8.40
C LEU A 210 14.32 -3.59 -7.76
N GLY A 211 14.03 -2.29 -7.68
CA GLY A 211 14.90 -1.28 -7.07
C GLY A 211 14.11 -0.08 -6.57
N THR A 212 14.75 1.09 -6.44
CA THR A 212 14.09 2.28 -5.85
C THR A 212 12.85 2.75 -6.61
N LYS A 213 12.75 2.52 -7.93
CA LYS A 213 11.54 2.86 -8.70
C LYS A 213 10.30 2.10 -8.21
N ARG A 214 10.47 0.93 -7.60
CA ARG A 214 9.37 0.12 -7.05
C ARG A 214 9.22 0.26 -5.53
N GLY A 215 9.99 1.16 -4.90
CA GLY A 215 9.98 1.33 -3.44
C GLY A 215 10.79 0.28 -2.68
N VAL A 216 11.73 -0.39 -3.34
CA VAL A 216 12.60 -1.35 -2.64
C VAL A 216 13.54 -0.60 -1.69
N GLN A 217 13.57 -1.03 -0.43
CA GLN A 217 14.44 -0.50 0.62
C GLN A 217 15.36 -1.58 1.17
N LYS A 218 16.47 -1.17 1.79
CA LYS A 218 17.37 -2.10 2.49
C LYS A 218 16.61 -2.81 3.61
N GLY A 219 16.80 -4.12 3.74
CA GLY A 219 16.08 -4.96 4.70
C GLY A 219 14.69 -5.40 4.25
N GLN A 220 14.19 -4.92 3.11
CA GLN A 220 12.92 -5.40 2.53
C GLN A 220 12.96 -6.92 2.35
N LYS A 221 11.86 -7.57 2.72
CA LYS A 221 11.72 -9.03 2.69
C LYS A 221 10.88 -9.45 1.49
N PHE A 222 11.28 -10.55 0.88
CA PHE A 222 10.53 -11.20 -0.20
C PHE A 222 10.37 -12.70 0.05
N ILE A 223 9.26 -13.25 -0.43
CA ILE A 223 9.07 -14.69 -0.58
C ILE A 223 9.31 -15.03 -2.05
N VAL A 224 10.04 -16.11 -2.30
CA VAL A 224 10.35 -16.63 -3.63
C VAL A 224 9.42 -17.77 -3.96
N TYR A 225 8.83 -17.73 -5.14
CA TYR A 225 7.92 -18.73 -5.68
C TYR A 225 8.42 -19.28 -7.01
N ILE A 226 8.03 -20.50 -7.31
CA ILE A 226 7.98 -21.03 -8.67
C ILE A 226 6.53 -21.27 -9.06
N GLU A 227 6.23 -21.16 -10.36
CA GLU A 227 4.96 -21.61 -10.90
C GLU A 227 4.96 -23.14 -11.02
N MET A 228 3.82 -23.75 -10.69
CA MET A 228 3.54 -25.16 -10.82
C MET A 228 2.19 -25.34 -11.50
N ASP A 229 2.14 -26.19 -12.52
CA ASP A 229 0.88 -26.66 -13.07
C ASP A 229 0.31 -27.77 -12.17
N ILE A 230 -0.89 -27.54 -11.65
CA ILE A 230 -1.68 -28.54 -10.93
C ILE A 230 -2.99 -28.71 -11.71
N ALA A 231 -3.10 -29.80 -12.46
CA ALA A 231 -4.30 -30.15 -13.24
C ALA A 231 -4.75 -29.06 -14.23
N GLY A 232 -3.80 -28.34 -14.84
CA GLY A 232 -4.04 -27.25 -15.79
C GLY A 232 -4.14 -25.87 -15.15
N GLU A 233 -4.03 -25.77 -13.82
CA GLU A 233 -4.06 -24.49 -13.09
C GLU A 233 -2.66 -24.09 -12.60
N LEU A 234 -2.21 -22.91 -12.99
CA LEU A 234 -0.93 -22.35 -12.54
C LEU A 234 -1.02 -21.90 -11.07
N SER A 235 -0.36 -22.64 -10.20
CA SER A 235 -0.23 -22.38 -8.77
C SER A 235 1.17 -21.86 -8.42
N LEU A 236 1.29 -21.12 -7.31
CA LEU A 236 2.58 -20.67 -6.79
C LEU A 236 3.05 -21.54 -5.63
N LYS A 237 4.27 -22.08 -5.70
CA LYS A 237 4.91 -22.81 -4.61
C LYS A 237 6.05 -21.99 -4.01
N GLU A 238 6.00 -21.70 -2.70
CA GLU A 238 7.12 -21.08 -1.98
C GLU A 238 8.35 -21.99 -2.04
N VAL A 239 9.47 -21.45 -2.51
CA VAL A 239 10.77 -22.14 -2.61
C VAL A 239 11.87 -21.44 -1.82
N GLY A 240 11.64 -20.22 -1.34
CA GLY A 240 12.66 -19.52 -0.56
C GLY A 240 12.25 -18.15 -0.09
N ARG A 241 13.19 -17.47 0.57
CA ARG A 241 13.00 -16.12 1.12
C ARG A 241 14.26 -15.30 0.94
N LEU A 242 14.07 -14.01 0.70
CA LEU A 242 15.15 -13.05 0.47
C LEU A 242 15.04 -11.89 1.44
N ASN A 243 16.20 -11.32 1.78
CA ASN A 243 16.31 -10.02 2.43
C ASN A 243 17.17 -9.11 1.55
N VAL A 244 16.70 -7.91 1.23
CA VAL A 244 17.48 -6.94 0.45
C VAL A 244 18.70 -6.51 1.24
N LYS A 245 19.89 -6.81 0.71
CA LYS A 245 21.18 -6.42 1.27
C LYS A 245 21.52 -4.99 0.85
N GLU A 246 21.28 -4.68 -0.43
CA GLU A 246 21.61 -3.39 -1.05
C GLU A 246 20.68 -3.10 -2.24
N VAL A 247 20.33 -1.83 -2.42
CA VAL A 247 19.59 -1.36 -3.59
C VAL A 247 20.60 -0.70 -4.52
N LEU A 248 20.76 -1.26 -5.72
CA LEU A 248 21.85 -0.91 -6.63
C LEU A 248 21.44 0.16 -7.64
N SER A 249 20.17 0.17 -8.03
CA SER A 249 19.63 1.16 -8.96
C SER A 249 18.10 1.27 -8.82
N GLY A 250 17.48 2.04 -9.71
CA GLY A 250 16.03 2.12 -9.83
C GLY A 250 15.34 0.77 -10.08
N THR A 251 16.03 -0.21 -10.67
CA THR A 251 15.44 -1.46 -11.18
C THR A 251 16.24 -2.70 -10.77
N ARG A 252 17.16 -2.58 -9.81
CA ARG A 252 18.05 -3.66 -9.42
C ARG A 252 18.40 -3.59 -7.94
N SER A 253 18.33 -4.73 -7.27
CA SER A 253 18.76 -4.91 -5.89
C SER A 253 19.52 -6.23 -5.73
N LEU A 254 20.47 -6.23 -4.79
CA LEU A 254 21.15 -7.44 -4.32
C LEU A 254 20.47 -7.92 -3.04
N CYS A 255 20.10 -9.20 -3.02
CA CYS A 255 19.46 -9.83 -1.87
C CYS A 255 20.30 -10.97 -1.32
N THR A 256 20.26 -11.14 0.00
CA THR A 256 20.71 -12.37 0.68
C THR A 256 19.57 -13.37 0.70
N VAL A 257 19.85 -14.63 0.39
CA VAL A 257 18.92 -15.75 0.53
C VAL A 257 18.87 -16.15 2.00
N SER A 258 17.73 -15.92 2.66
CA SER A 258 17.53 -16.25 4.07
C SER A 258 16.93 -17.64 4.29
N LYS A 259 16.27 -18.20 3.27
CA LYS A 259 15.72 -19.57 3.27
C LYS A 259 15.65 -20.09 1.83
N GLY A 260 15.83 -21.39 1.63
CA GLY A 260 15.55 -22.05 0.35
C GLY A 260 16.67 -21.99 -0.69
N GLY A 261 17.93 -21.85 -0.25
CA GLY A 261 19.06 -21.69 -1.17
C GLY A 261 19.29 -22.89 -2.10
N GLU A 262 18.96 -24.11 -1.67
CA GLU A 262 19.03 -25.31 -2.52
C GLU A 262 17.92 -25.32 -3.57
N GLU A 263 16.69 -25.02 -3.15
CA GLU A 263 15.51 -25.01 -4.01
C GLU A 263 15.58 -23.89 -5.05
N ILE A 264 16.05 -22.70 -4.66
CA ILE A 264 16.32 -21.58 -5.59
C ILE A 264 17.40 -21.97 -6.59
N MET A 265 18.50 -22.59 -6.13
CA MET A 265 19.58 -23.05 -7.02
C MET A 265 19.06 -24.08 -8.02
N LYS A 266 18.32 -25.08 -7.54
CA LYS A 266 17.74 -26.13 -8.37
C LYS A 266 16.78 -25.54 -9.41
N ALA A 267 15.86 -24.68 -8.99
CA ALA A 267 14.92 -24.02 -9.89
C ALA A 267 15.64 -23.16 -10.94
N SER A 268 16.72 -22.45 -10.56
CA SER A 268 17.53 -21.69 -11.52
C SER A 268 18.26 -22.58 -12.52
N LYS A 269 18.79 -23.74 -12.11
CA LYS A 269 19.43 -24.73 -13.00
C LYS A 269 18.43 -25.36 -13.96
N GLU A 270 17.18 -25.50 -13.53
CA GLU A 270 16.05 -25.97 -14.34
C GLU A 270 15.41 -24.86 -15.18
N GLU A 271 16.01 -23.66 -15.22
CA GLU A 271 15.51 -22.48 -15.95
C GLU A 271 14.08 -22.06 -15.58
N LYS A 272 13.63 -22.41 -14.37
CA LYS A 272 12.32 -22.01 -13.86
C LYS A 272 12.31 -20.54 -13.51
N LYS A 273 11.20 -19.87 -13.83
CA LYS A 273 10.96 -18.49 -13.41
C LYS A 273 10.79 -18.42 -11.89
N LEU A 274 11.68 -17.66 -11.24
CA LEU A 274 11.68 -17.42 -9.81
C LEU A 274 10.99 -16.09 -9.50
N ILE A 275 9.72 -16.15 -9.14
CA ILE A 275 8.89 -14.98 -8.85
C ILE A 275 9.12 -14.54 -7.40
N ILE A 276 9.22 -13.25 -7.15
CA ILE A 276 9.31 -12.69 -5.81
C ILE A 276 8.10 -11.82 -5.49
N LEU A 277 7.59 -11.94 -4.26
CA LEU A 277 6.52 -11.09 -3.72
C LEU A 277 6.97 -10.47 -2.41
N SER A 278 6.72 -9.17 -2.21
CA SER A 278 7.02 -8.50 -0.94
C SER A 278 6.25 -9.14 0.20
N ARG A 279 6.90 -9.24 1.36
CA ARG A 279 6.32 -9.79 2.59
C ARG A 279 6.27 -8.72 3.66
N LYS A 280 5.16 -8.72 4.41
CA LYS A 280 4.97 -7.92 5.63
C LYS A 280 6.21 -7.91 6.52
N ASN A 281 6.67 -6.72 6.85
CA ASN A 281 7.60 -6.49 7.94
C ASN A 281 6.83 -6.54 9.26
N THR A 282 6.35 -7.72 9.66
CA THR A 282 5.64 -7.91 10.94
C THR A 282 6.56 -7.53 12.10
N PHE A 283 6.59 -6.25 12.48
CA PHE A 283 7.35 -5.71 13.60
C PHE A 283 6.64 -5.99 14.93
N LEU A 284 5.31 -6.12 14.89
CA LEU A 284 4.47 -6.36 16.07
C LEU A 284 4.01 -7.82 16.24
N GLY A 285 4.47 -8.75 15.40
CA GLY A 285 3.86 -10.08 15.28
C GLY A 285 2.43 -9.95 14.74
N GLY A 286 1.87 -10.88 13.97
CA GLY A 286 1.55 -12.20 14.50
C GLY A 286 0.53 -12.19 15.66
N LEU A 287 0.25 -11.05 16.29
CA LEU A 287 -0.87 -10.90 17.20
C LEU A 287 -2.09 -10.63 16.32
N GLY A 288 -2.74 -11.72 15.93
CA GLY A 288 -4.17 -11.66 15.71
C GLY A 288 -4.79 -11.04 16.96
N LEU A 289 -5.27 -9.82 16.81
CA LEU A 289 -6.29 -9.19 17.63
C LEU A 289 -7.43 -8.86 16.68
#